data_AF-A0A6A4KPN1-F1
#
_entry.id   AF-A0A6A4KPN1-F1
#
_cell.length_a   1.000
_cell.length_b   1.000
_cell.length_c   1.000
_cell.angle_alpha   90.00
_cell.angle_beta   90.00
_cell.angle_gamma   90.00
#
_symmetry.space_group_name_H-M   'P 1'
#
loop_
_entity.id
_entity.type
_entity.pdbx_description
1 polymer ?
#
loop_
_entity_poly.entity_id
_entity_poly.type
_entity_poly.pdbx_seq_one_letter_code
_entity_poly.pdbx_strand_id
1 'polypeptide(L)'
;MTFFEKYVVGFLGGLSHCNLVKLLGYCWEDKELLLVYEFMPEGSLENHLFGRGSAVRPLPWRIRLKILRGAARGLAFLHTPERPVICKGFKASNILLNGVSSLQPLN
;
A
#
# COMPACT_ATOMS: atom_id res chain seq x y z
N MET A 1 9.73 9.97 -22.15
CA MET A 1 8.53 9.81 -21.31
C MET A 1 7.35 10.25 -22.15
N THR A 2 6.40 9.37 -22.43
CA THR A 2 5.19 9.73 -23.18
C THR A 2 4.24 10.53 -22.28
N PHE A 3 3.17 11.05 -22.87
CA PHE A 3 2.12 11.77 -22.13
C PHE A 3 1.50 10.90 -21.04
N PHE A 4 1.31 9.60 -21.32
CA PHE A 4 0.69 8.68 -20.38
C PHE A 4 1.52 8.50 -19.10
N GLU A 5 2.84 8.28 -19.20
CA GLU A 5 3.66 8.09 -18.00
C GLU A 5 3.75 9.38 -17.18
N LYS A 6 3.82 10.55 -17.84
CA LYS A 6 3.78 11.84 -17.14
C LYS A 6 2.48 12.00 -16.35
N TYR A 7 1.35 11.61 -16.94
CA TYR A 7 0.06 11.64 -16.26
C TYR A 7 0.04 10.68 -15.06
N VAL A 8 0.49 9.44 -15.23
CA VAL A 8 0.54 8.43 -14.15
C VAL A 8 1.39 8.93 -12.99
N VAL A 9 2.60 9.41 -13.25
CA VAL A 9 3.51 9.92 -12.21
C VAL A 9 2.91 11.14 -11.50
N GLY A 10 2.40 12.12 -12.25
CA GLY A 10 1.80 13.32 -11.66
C GLY A 10 0.55 13.00 -10.82
N PHE A 11 -0.27 12.07 -11.30
CA PHE A 11 -1.44 11.59 -10.58
C PHE A 11 -1.06 10.87 -9.28
N LEU A 12 -0.16 9.88 -9.34
CA LEU A 12 0.27 9.10 -8.18
C LEU A 12 1.03 9.96 -7.17
N GLY A 13 1.86 10.90 -7.63
CA GLY A 13 2.60 11.84 -6.78
C GLY A 13 1.68 12.80 -6.01
N GLY A 14 0.46 13.03 -6.49
CA GLY A 14 -0.55 13.84 -5.80
C GLY A 14 -1.36 13.07 -4.74
N LEU A 15 -1.15 11.76 -4.59
CA LEU A 15 -1.83 10.95 -3.59
C LEU A 15 -1.03 10.97 -2.28
N SER A 16 -1.63 11.51 -1.21
CA SER A 16 -1.03 11.52 0.11
C SER A 16 -2.07 11.13 1.17
N HIS A 17 -1.86 9.96 1.77
CA HIS A 17 -2.74 9.43 2.82
C HIS A 17 -1.96 8.42 3.68
N CYS A 18 -2.19 8.38 4.99
CA CYS A 18 -1.46 7.52 5.91
C CYS A 18 -1.67 6.00 5.72
N ASN A 19 -2.66 5.62 4.90
CA ASN A 19 -2.93 4.22 4.51
C ASN A 19 -2.71 3.97 3.01
N LEU A 20 -1.95 4.82 2.33
CA LEU A 20 -1.41 4.58 1.00
C LEU A 20 0.12 4.59 1.07
N VAL A 21 0.76 3.67 0.33
CA VAL A 21 2.22 3.64 0.24
C VAL A 21 2.68 4.86 -0.55
N LYS A 22 3.56 5.66 0.06
CA LYS A 22 4.03 6.91 -0.52
C LYS A 22 4.95 6.67 -1.70
N LEU A 23 4.62 7.27 -2.84
CA LEU A 23 5.55 7.42 -3.96
C LEU A 23 6.61 8.46 -3.59
N LEU A 24 7.88 8.06 -3.58
CA LEU A 24 9.03 8.91 -3.28
C LEU A 24 9.59 9.56 -4.53
N GLY A 25 9.48 8.89 -5.67
CA GLY A 25 9.99 9.38 -6.95
C GLY A 25 9.79 8.38 -8.08
N TYR A 26 10.41 8.67 -9.21
CA TYR A 26 10.39 7.81 -10.39
C TYR A 26 11.72 7.93 -11.14
N CYS A 27 12.07 6.91 -11.91
CA CYS A 27 13.12 6.95 -12.91
C CYS A 27 12.49 6.76 -14.29
N TRP A 28 12.96 7.53 -15.27
CA TRP A 28 12.61 7.32 -16.68
C TRP A 28 13.90 7.23 -17.48
N GLU A 29 14.27 6.02 -17.90
CA GLU A 29 15.50 5.72 -18.64
C GLU A 29 15.22 4.57 -19.61
N ASP A 30 15.84 4.59 -20.79
CA ASP A 30 15.69 3.52 -21.82
C ASP A 30 14.25 3.11 -22.18
N LYS A 31 13.30 4.06 -22.08
CA LYS A 31 11.84 3.86 -22.27
C LYS A 31 11.18 2.99 -21.20
N GLU A 32 11.85 2.77 -20.08
CA GLU A 32 11.29 2.15 -18.88
C GLU A 32 10.90 3.21 -17.85
N LEU A 33 9.77 2.97 -17.19
CA LEU A 33 9.32 3.75 -16.03
C LEU A 33 9.48 2.91 -14.78
N LEU A 34 10.35 3.35 -13.87
CA LEU A 34 10.47 2.78 -12.53
C LEU A 34 9.83 3.73 -11.52
N LEU A 35 9.05 3.17 -10.59
CA LEU A 35 8.43 3.92 -9.50
C LEU A 35 9.12 3.55 -8.19
N VAL A 36 9.53 4.57 -7.43
CA VAL A 36 10.22 4.39 -6.16
C VAL A 36 9.25 4.69 -5.04
N TYR A 37 8.89 3.67 -4.25
CA TYR A 37 8.01 3.78 -3.09
C TYR A 37 8.79 3.69 -1.78
N GLU A 38 8.18 4.15 -0.69
CA GLU A 38 8.70 3.86 0.65
C GLU A 38 8.74 2.33 0.91
N PHE A 39 9.75 1.89 1.63
CA PHE A 39 9.94 0.47 1.91
C PHE A 39 9.05 0.01 3.07
N MET A 40 8.35 -1.11 2.87
CA MET A 40 7.46 -1.72 3.86
C MET A 40 8.06 -3.03 4.38
N PRO A 41 8.72 -3.01 5.55
CA PRO A 41 9.61 -4.10 6.00
C PRO A 41 8.89 -5.41 6.33
N GLU A 42 7.61 -5.35 6.71
CA GLU A 42 6.82 -6.56 7.03
C GLU A 42 6.25 -7.21 5.76
N GLY A 43 6.47 -6.64 4.58
CA GLY A 43 5.97 -7.18 3.32
C GLY A 43 4.45 -7.15 3.22
N SER A 44 3.88 -8.09 2.45
CA SER A 44 2.44 -8.12 2.14
C SER A 44 1.64 -8.86 3.21
N LEU A 45 0.38 -8.47 3.39
CA LEU A 45 -0.57 -9.18 4.25
C LEU A 45 -0.72 -10.65 3.84
N GLU A 46 -0.60 -10.96 2.54
CA GLU A 46 -0.64 -12.33 2.03
C GLU A 46 0.42 -13.23 2.69
N ASN A 47 1.64 -12.72 2.89
CA ASN A 47 2.73 -13.45 3.56
C ASN A 47 2.36 -13.79 5.02
N HIS A 48 1.66 -12.90 5.70
CA HIS A 48 1.23 -13.09 7.10
C HIS A 48 -0.03 -13.94 7.24
N LEU A 49 -0.80 -14.11 6.17
CA LEU A 49 -2.01 -14.96 6.17
C LEU A 49 -1.73 -16.38 5.68
N PHE A 50 -0.87 -16.53 4.68
CA PHE A 50 -0.68 -17.78 3.94
C PHE A 50 0.78 -18.21 3.77
N GLY A 51 1.74 -17.45 4.33
CA GLY A 51 3.17 -17.75 4.24
C GLY A 51 3.49 -19.16 4.74
N ARG A 52 4.26 -19.92 3.94
CA ARG A 52 4.68 -21.28 4.30
C ARG A 52 5.92 -21.23 5.19
N GLY A 53 5.79 -21.72 6.42
CA GLY A 53 6.91 -21.92 7.35
C GLY A 53 6.43 -22.06 8.79
N SER A 54 7.10 -22.90 9.58
CA SER A 54 6.80 -23.14 11.01
C SER A 54 7.00 -21.90 11.90
N ALA A 55 7.57 -20.81 11.37
CA ALA A 55 7.83 -19.56 12.06
C ALA A 55 6.77 -18.45 11.83
N VAL A 56 5.81 -18.64 10.92
CA VAL A 56 4.77 -17.61 10.68
C VAL A 56 3.71 -17.73 11.76
N ARG A 57 3.78 -16.87 12.77
CA ARG A 57 2.72 -16.74 13.77
C ARG A 57 1.49 -16.11 13.11
N PRO A 58 0.30 -16.74 13.21
CA PRO A 58 -0.92 -16.12 12.70
C PRO A 58 -1.15 -14.75 13.33
N LEU A 59 -1.52 -13.77 12.51
CA LEU A 59 -1.86 -12.44 13.01
C LEU A 59 -3.01 -12.53 14.03
N PRO A 60 -2.88 -11.95 15.23
CA PRO A 60 -3.99 -11.86 16.18
C PRO A 60 -5.19 -11.12 15.57
N TRP A 61 -6.40 -11.51 15.95
CA TRP A 61 -7.63 -10.95 15.38
C TRP A 61 -7.69 -9.42 15.46
N ARG A 62 -7.30 -8.84 16.60
CA ARG A 62 -7.24 -7.39 16.80
C ARG A 62 -6.33 -6.69 15.77
N ILE A 63 -5.23 -7.31 15.37
CA ILE A 63 -4.32 -6.78 14.36
C ILE A 63 -4.96 -6.85 12.98
N ARG A 64 -5.62 -7.97 12.65
CA ARG A 64 -6.36 -8.10 11.38
C ARG A 64 -7.42 -7.01 11.21
N LEU A 65 -8.17 -6.70 12.28
CA LEU A 65 -9.15 -5.61 12.28
C LEU A 65 -8.50 -4.23 12.07
N LYS A 66 -7.32 -3.98 12.66
CA LYS A 66 -6.59 -2.72 12.44
C LYS A 66 -6.14 -2.59 10.98
N ILE A 67 -5.63 -3.68 10.38
CA ILE A 67 -5.22 -3.73 8.97
C ILE A 67 -6.43 -3.47 8.06
N LEU A 68 -7.55 -4.17 8.29
CA LEU A 68 -8.80 -3.99 7.53
C LEU A 68 -9.27 -2.54 7.58
N ARG A 69 -9.30 -1.94 8.78
CA ARG A 69 -9.69 -0.53 8.96
C ARG A 69 -8.76 0.42 8.21
N GLY A 70 -7.44 0.20 8.24
CA GLY A 70 -6.47 1.00 7.48
C GLY A 70 -6.70 0.89 5.98
N ALA A 71 -6.85 -0.32 5.46
CA ALA A 71 -7.09 -0.56 4.04
C ALA A 71 -8.42 0.08 3.57
N ALA A 72 -9.49 -0.02 4.38
CA ALA A 72 -10.76 0.63 4.09
C ALA A 72 -10.65 2.16 4.05
N ARG A 73 -9.86 2.78 4.94
CA ARG A 73 -9.60 4.23 4.91
C ARG A 73 -8.83 4.64 3.65
N GLY A 74 -7.82 3.88 3.26
CA GLY A 74 -7.09 4.11 2.01
C GLY A 74 -8.00 4.04 0.79
N LEU A 75 -8.86 3.02 0.71
CA LEU A 75 -9.86 2.91 -0.35
C LEU A 75 -10.87 4.06 -0.34
N ALA A 76 -11.37 4.46 0.82
CA ALA A 76 -12.32 5.57 0.93
C ALA A 76 -11.69 6.88 0.41
N PHE A 77 -10.42 7.13 0.71
CA PHE A 77 -9.67 8.26 0.17
C PHE A 77 -9.51 8.19 -1.36
N LEU A 78 -9.36 7.00 -1.93
CA LEU A 78 -9.25 6.81 -3.38
C LEU A 78 -10.59 6.89 -4.11
N HIS A 79 -11.70 6.73 -3.41
CA HIS A 79 -13.06 6.75 -3.97
C HIS A 79 -13.78 8.08 -3.70
N THR A 80 -13.07 9.21 -3.78
CA THR A 80 -13.72 10.52 -3.63
C THR A 80 -14.42 10.93 -4.93
N PRO A 81 -15.53 11.68 -4.86
CA PRO A 81 -16.24 12.18 -6.04
C PRO A 81 -15.34 12.98 -7.00
N GLU A 82 -14.35 13.69 -6.46
CA GLU A 82 -13.44 14.53 -7.23
C GLU A 82 -12.35 13.71 -7.94
N ARG A 83 -12.08 12.48 -7.48
CA ARG A 83 -11.02 11.60 -7.99
C ARG A 83 -11.44 10.13 -7.84
N PRO A 84 -12.36 9.61 -8.67
CA PRO A 84 -12.86 8.24 -8.53
C PRO A 84 -11.84 7.22 -9.07
N VAL A 85 -10.82 6.92 -8.27
CA VAL A 85 -9.76 5.96 -8.62
C VAL A 85 -10.29 4.55 -8.46
N ILE A 86 -10.35 3.77 -9.53
CA ILE A 86 -10.75 2.36 -9.43
C ILE A 86 -9.54 1.50 -9.07
N CYS A 87 -9.51 1.01 -7.83
CA CYS A 87 -8.52 0.02 -7.38
C CYS A 87 -8.80 -1.38 -7.96
N LYS A 88 -8.40 -1.63 -9.21
CA LYS A 88 -8.58 -2.95 -9.87
C LYS A 88 -7.82 -4.12 -9.22
N GLY A 89 -6.88 -3.83 -8.32
CA GLY A 89 -6.01 -4.83 -7.69
C GLY A 89 -6.13 -4.89 -6.18
N PHE A 90 -7.30 -4.62 -5.59
CA PHE A 90 -7.44 -4.68 -4.14
C PHE A 90 -7.45 -6.13 -3.63
N LYS A 91 -6.28 -6.62 -3.18
CA LYS A 91 -6.04 -8.00 -2.71
C LYS A 91 -4.99 -8.03 -1.60
N ALA A 92 -4.88 -9.15 -0.87
CA ALA A 92 -3.95 -9.30 0.24
C ALA A 92 -2.48 -9.07 -0.14
N SER A 93 -2.04 -9.45 -1.35
CA SER A 93 -0.68 -9.19 -1.85
C SER A 93 -0.34 -7.71 -1.99
N ASN A 94 -1.35 -6.85 -2.15
CA ASN A 94 -1.19 -5.42 -2.38
C ASN A 94 -1.43 -4.58 -1.11
N ILE A 95 -1.70 -5.22 0.03
CA ILE A 95 -1.73 -4.56 1.34
C ILE A 95 -0.36 -4.77 1.98
N LEU A 96 0.46 -3.73 1.99
CA LEU A 96 1.79 -3.77 2.59
C LEU A 96 1.75 -3.31 4.05
N LEU A 97 2.58 -3.92 4.87
CA LEU A 97 2.63 -3.68 6.31
C LEU A 97 3.94 -2.96 6.67
N ASN A 98 3.82 -1.90 7.46
CA ASN A 98 4.92 -1.26 8.16
C ASN A 98 4.99 -1.87 9.58
N GLY A 99 6.20 -1.98 10.11
CA GLY A 99 6.57 -2.66 11.36
C GLY A 99 5.46 -2.79 12.41
N VAL A 100 5.31 -4.02 12.92
CA VAL A 100 4.36 -4.39 14.00
C VAL A 100 4.67 -3.61 15.30
N SER A 101 5.83 -2.98 15.44
CA SER A 101 6.24 -2.16 16.58
C SER A 101 5.52 -0.81 16.70
N SER A 102 4.84 -0.32 15.66
CA SER A 102 3.91 0.82 15.75
C SER A 102 2.52 0.43 16.31
N LEU A 103 2.40 -0.82 16.79
CA LEU A 103 1.24 -1.36 17.51
C LEU A 103 1.50 -1.37 19.01
N GLN A 104 1.89 -0.23 19.58
CA GLN A 104 1.59 -0.05 21.00
C GLN A 104 0.05 -0.10 21.15
N PRO A 105 -0.47 -0.83 22.15
CA PRO A 105 -1.88 -0.73 22.48
C PRO A 105 -2.18 0.76 22.69
N LEU A 106 -3.30 1.26 22.17
CA LEU A 106 -3.89 2.46 22.75
C LEU A 106 -4.15 2.13 24.22
N ASN A 107 -3.28 2.64 25.08
CA ASN A 107 -3.56 2.92 26.47
C ASN A 107 -4.76 3.87 26.56
#